data_AF-A0A2E5I6J4-F1
#
_entry.id   AF-A0A2E5I6J4-F1
#
_cell.length_a   1.000
_cell.length_b   1.000
_cell.length_c   1.000
_cell.angle_alpha   90.00
_cell.angle_beta   90.00
_cell.angle_gamma   90.00
#
_symmetry.space_group_name_H-M   'P 1'
#
loop_
_entity.id
_entity.type
_entity.pdbx_description
1 polymer ?
#
loop_
_entity_poly.entity_id
_entity_poly.type
_entity_poly.pdbx_seq_one_letter_code
_entity_poly.pdbx_strand_id
1 'polypeptide(L)'
;MPLLRELLGELTELLDEHGIDLSFTMNGLLTDGEWIVANCYISDEGGEANTLYNSVRGTFDFVDGKCRILPKKPENDYLLVGSEKLMDTKKDGHSVPANHLVLVESDLSINSLPITL
;
A
#
# COMPACT_ATOMS: atom_id res chain seq x y z
N MET A 1 -1.08 -3.75 13.61
CA MET A 1 -1.70 -4.63 12.58
C MET A 1 -3.22 -4.78 12.69
N PRO A 2 -3.82 -5.16 13.85
CA PRO A 2 -5.27 -5.44 13.90
C PRO A 2 -6.17 -4.24 13.55
N LEU A 3 -5.77 -3.03 13.95
CA LEU A 3 -6.60 -1.82 13.84
C LEU A 3 -7.18 -1.53 12.45
N LEU A 4 -6.38 -1.67 11.38
CA LEU A 4 -6.84 -1.33 10.04
C LEU A 4 -7.82 -2.39 9.48
N ARG A 5 -7.63 -3.65 9.88
CA ARG A 5 -8.52 -4.74 9.51
C ARG A 5 -9.83 -4.64 10.29
N GLU A 6 -9.75 -4.37 11.58
CA GLU A 6 -10.92 -4.13 12.45
C GLU A 6 -11.75 -2.96 11.92
N LEU A 7 -11.12 -1.83 11.56
CA LEU A 7 -11.80 -0.70 10.94
C LEU A 7 -12.56 -1.07 9.66
N LEU A 8 -11.95 -1.88 8.78
CA LEU A 8 -12.61 -2.34 7.55
C LEU A 8 -13.81 -3.25 7.85
N GLY A 9 -13.67 -4.13 8.85
CA GLY A 9 -14.77 -4.97 9.34
C GLY A 9 -15.91 -4.13 9.91
N GLU A 10 -15.62 -3.24 10.86
CA GLU A 10 -16.60 -2.35 11.50
C GLU A 10 -17.34 -1.48 10.48
N LEU A 11 -16.63 -0.94 9.48
CA LEU A 11 -17.28 -0.15 8.42
C LEU A 11 -18.21 -1.02 7.56
N THR A 12 -17.81 -2.26 7.26
CA THR A 12 -18.65 -3.20 6.49
C THR A 12 -19.91 -3.55 7.28
N GLU A 13 -19.77 -3.91 8.55
CA GLU A 13 -20.91 -4.19 9.45
C GLU A 13 -21.84 -2.97 9.56
N LEU A 14 -21.30 -1.76 9.70
CA LEU A 14 -22.09 -0.54 9.80
C LEU A 14 -22.93 -0.25 8.55
N LEU A 15 -22.38 -0.51 7.36
CA LEU A 15 -23.11 -0.37 6.09
C LEU A 15 -24.24 -1.41 6.00
N ASP A 16 -23.96 -2.66 6.36
CA ASP A 16 -24.94 -3.75 6.38
C ASP A 16 -26.09 -3.47 7.35
N GLU A 17 -25.79 -2.99 8.57
CA GLU A 17 -26.79 -2.62 9.59
C GLU A 17 -27.79 -1.56 9.10
N HIS A 18 -27.35 -0.68 8.21
CA HIS A 18 -28.16 0.39 7.63
C HIS A 18 -28.75 0.03 6.26
N GLY A 19 -28.54 -1.21 5.78
CA GLY A 19 -29.01 -1.68 4.48
C GLY A 19 -28.41 -0.91 3.30
N ILE A 20 -27.17 -0.44 3.42
CA ILE A 20 -26.47 0.31 2.38
C ILE A 20 -25.72 -0.68 1.48
N ASP A 21 -26.32 -1.00 0.35
CA ASP A 21 -25.73 -1.86 -0.70
C ASP A 21 -24.86 -1.03 -1.65
N LEU A 22 -23.75 -0.52 -1.14
CA LEU A 22 -22.74 0.20 -1.91
C LEU A 22 -21.37 -0.38 -1.65
N SER A 23 -20.65 -0.72 -2.72
CA SER A 23 -19.24 -1.06 -2.61
C SER A 23 -18.42 0.18 -2.26
N PHE A 24 -17.35 -0.03 -1.50
CA PHE A 24 -16.40 1.02 -1.16
C PHE A 24 -14.98 0.54 -1.38
N THR A 25 -14.10 1.49 -1.70
CA THR A 25 -12.67 1.29 -1.75
C THR A 25 -12.01 2.08 -0.64
N MET A 26 -10.93 1.55 -0.08
CA MET A 26 -10.18 2.26 0.95
C MET A 26 -8.70 1.95 0.82
N ASN A 27 -7.91 2.96 0.44
CA ASN A 27 -6.46 2.93 0.57
C ASN A 27 -6.10 3.84 1.74
N GLY A 28 -5.56 3.24 2.80
CA GLY A 28 -5.13 3.90 4.02
C GLY A 28 -3.68 3.59 4.31
N LEU A 29 -3.02 4.48 5.05
CA LEU A 29 -1.66 4.30 5.55
C LEU A 29 -1.60 4.79 7.00
N LEU A 30 -1.11 3.94 7.88
CA LEU A 30 -0.86 4.24 9.29
C LEU A 30 0.61 3.97 9.62
N THR A 31 1.16 4.79 10.51
CA THR A 31 2.52 4.66 11.01
C THR A 31 2.61 5.19 12.43
N ASP A 32 3.52 4.64 13.21
CA ASP A 32 3.94 5.17 14.51
C ASP A 32 5.31 5.90 14.45
N GLY A 33 5.88 6.02 13.26
CA GLY A 33 7.21 6.57 13.01
C GLY A 33 8.30 5.51 12.83
N GLU A 34 8.06 4.24 13.18
CA GLU A 34 9.03 3.15 13.02
C GLU A 34 8.63 2.16 11.92
N TRP A 35 7.33 1.85 11.81
CA TRP A 35 6.80 0.99 10.76
C TRP A 35 5.64 1.66 10.02
N ILE A 36 5.32 1.16 8.83
CA ILE A 36 4.19 1.61 8.04
C ILE A 36 3.29 0.41 7.73
N VAL A 37 1.99 0.57 7.92
CA VAL A 37 0.97 -0.36 7.39
C VAL A 37 0.11 0.40 6.41
N ALA A 38 0.08 -0.04 5.16
CA ALA A 38 -0.82 0.45 4.14
C ALA A 38 -1.76 -0.65 3.66
N ASN A 39 -2.92 -0.29 3.10
CA ASN A 39 -3.83 -1.25 2.49
C ASN A 39 -4.31 -0.81 1.11
N CYS A 40 -4.61 -1.80 0.27
CA CYS A 40 -5.38 -1.66 -0.95
C CYS A 40 -6.64 -2.50 -0.76
N TYR A 41 -7.80 -1.88 -0.59
CA TYR A 41 -9.05 -2.60 -0.26
C TYR A 41 -10.22 -2.19 -1.12
N ILE A 42 -11.06 -3.17 -1.43
CA ILE A 42 -12.40 -3.04 -2.00
C ILE A 42 -13.34 -4.03 -1.33
N SER A 43 -14.55 -3.59 -0.97
CA SER A 43 -15.54 -4.46 -0.30
C SER A 43 -16.24 -5.43 -1.25
N ASP A 44 -16.29 -5.12 -2.54
CA ASP A 44 -16.82 -6.01 -3.58
C ASP A 44 -15.69 -6.87 -4.19
N GLU A 45 -15.77 -8.19 -4.01
CA GLU A 45 -14.78 -9.15 -4.54
C GLU A 45 -14.71 -9.15 -6.08
N GLY A 46 -15.79 -8.74 -6.76
CA GLY A 46 -15.83 -8.61 -8.22
C GLY A 46 -15.40 -7.25 -8.74
N GLY A 47 -15.18 -6.28 -7.84
CA GLY A 47 -14.91 -4.89 -8.19
C GLY A 47 -13.44 -4.59 -8.48
N GLU A 48 -13.18 -3.35 -8.89
CA GLU A 48 -11.83 -2.83 -9.11
C GLU A 48 -11.41 -1.90 -7.96
N ALA A 49 -10.38 -2.30 -7.20
CA ALA A 49 -9.82 -1.47 -6.14
C ALA A 49 -9.03 -0.28 -6.69
N ASN A 50 -8.96 0.81 -5.92
CA ASN A 50 -8.04 1.90 -6.21
C ASN A 50 -6.59 1.40 -6.19
N THR A 51 -5.77 1.92 -7.09
CA THR A 51 -4.37 1.50 -7.19
C THR A 51 -3.55 1.90 -5.96
N LEU A 52 -2.62 1.04 -5.60
CA LEU A 52 -1.56 1.30 -4.64
C LEU A 52 -0.28 0.65 -5.16
N TYR A 53 0.84 1.32 -4.99
CA TYR A 53 2.15 0.87 -5.42
C TYR A 53 3.14 0.96 -4.27
N ASN A 54 4.10 0.04 -4.25
CA ASN A 54 5.31 0.18 -3.46
C ASN A 54 6.55 0.16 -4.38
N SER A 55 7.63 0.80 -3.95
CA SER A 55 8.90 0.72 -4.67
C SER A 55 9.78 -0.41 -4.16
N VAL A 56 10.83 -0.74 -4.91
CA VAL A 56 12.00 -1.42 -4.32
C VAL A 56 12.70 -0.47 -3.33
N ARG A 57 13.44 -1.04 -2.39
CA ARG A 57 14.37 -0.30 -1.53
C ARG A 57 15.52 0.26 -2.36
N GLY A 58 15.88 1.52 -2.15
CA GLY A 58 17.10 2.11 -2.70
C GLY A 58 17.11 3.63 -2.64
N THR A 59 18.11 4.26 -3.27
CA THR A 59 18.20 5.72 -3.31
C THR A 59 17.49 6.29 -4.54
N PHE A 60 16.61 7.26 -4.33
CA PHE A 60 15.97 8.00 -5.41
C PHE A 60 16.90 9.05 -5.99
N ASP A 61 17.05 9.04 -7.32
CA ASP A 61 17.85 10.01 -8.03
C ASP A 61 17.19 10.42 -9.34
N PHE A 62 17.53 11.60 -9.84
CA PHE A 62 17.01 12.14 -11.09
C PHE A 62 18.06 12.01 -12.19
N VAL A 63 17.89 11.02 -13.05
CA VAL A 63 18.86 10.66 -14.09
C VAL A 63 18.18 10.71 -15.46
N ASP A 64 18.76 11.47 -16.39
CA ASP A 64 18.25 11.67 -17.75
C ASP A 64 16.80 12.17 -17.80
N GLY A 65 16.42 13.09 -16.90
CA GLY A 65 15.06 13.62 -16.85
C GLY A 65 14.02 12.69 -16.21
N LYS A 66 14.46 11.59 -15.57
CA LYS A 66 13.58 10.56 -15.00
C LYS A 66 13.97 10.23 -13.56
N CYS A 67 12.97 9.99 -12.71
CA CYS A 67 13.19 9.44 -11.38
C CYS A 67 13.56 7.95 -11.49
N ARG A 68 14.68 7.55 -10.88
CA ARG A 68 15.14 6.15 -10.82
C ARG A 68 15.54 5.79 -9.39
N ILE A 69 15.44 4.51 -9.08
CA ILE A 69 16.01 3.95 -7.85
C ILE A 69 17.34 3.32 -8.21
N LEU A 70 18.38 3.77 -7.52
CA LEU A 70 19.74 3.30 -7.74
C LEU A 70 20.20 2.49 -6.51
N PRO A 71 20.87 1.34 -6.72
CA PRO A 71 21.52 0.63 -5.63
C PRO A 71 22.77 1.43 -5.22
N LYS A 72 22.62 2.30 -4.22
CA LYS A 72 23.73 3.07 -3.61
C LYS A 72 24.02 2.52 -2.21
N LYS A 73 24.61 3.34 -1.35
CA LYS A 73 24.94 2.95 0.02
C LYS A 73 23.65 2.83 0.86
N PRO A 74 23.49 1.75 1.65
CA PRO A 74 22.23 1.46 2.34
C PRO A 74 21.71 2.53 3.30
N GLU A 75 22.59 3.40 3.83
CA GLU A 75 22.21 4.47 4.76
C GLU A 75 21.35 5.58 4.13
N ASN A 76 21.24 5.63 2.80
CA ASN A 76 20.38 6.57 2.08
C ASN A 76 19.29 5.84 1.29
N ASP A 77 18.94 4.63 1.72
CA ASP A 77 17.84 3.90 1.12
C ASP A 77 16.53 4.44 1.64
N TYR A 78 15.56 4.52 0.73
CA TYR A 78 14.19 4.87 0.99
C TYR A 78 13.28 3.86 0.33
N LEU A 79 12.02 3.91 0.72
CA LEU A 79 10.95 3.15 0.10
C LEU A 79 9.75 4.06 -0.09
N LEU A 80 9.13 4.01 -1.26
CA LEU A 80 7.91 4.76 -1.55
C LEU A 80 6.71 3.82 -1.51
N VAL A 81 5.64 4.29 -0.89
CA VAL A 81 4.29 3.74 -1.01
C VAL A 81 3.39 4.88 -1.48
N GLY A 82 2.62 4.66 -2.54
CA GLY A 82 1.80 5.71 -3.15
C GLY A 82 0.66 5.17 -3.99
N SER A 83 -0.39 5.96 -4.17
CA SER A 83 -1.58 5.60 -4.95
C SER A 83 -1.31 5.52 -6.44
N GLU A 84 -0.27 6.20 -6.93
CA GLU A 84 0.07 6.28 -8.34
C GLU A 84 1.49 5.74 -8.60
N LYS A 85 1.71 5.30 -9.83
CA LYS A 85 3.03 4.84 -10.25
C LYS A 85 3.94 6.04 -10.52
N LEU A 86 4.79 6.36 -9.55
CA LEU A 86 5.79 7.43 -9.66
C LEU A 86 7.08 7.01 -10.37
N MET A 87 7.24 5.71 -10.63
CA MET A 87 8.44 5.12 -11.21
C MET A 87 8.21 4.71 -12.66
N ASP A 88 9.09 5.17 -13.56
CA ASP A 88 8.98 4.87 -14.99
C ASP A 88 9.18 3.37 -15.28
N THR A 89 10.04 2.68 -14.53
CA THR A 89 10.34 1.27 -14.80
C THR A 89 9.44 0.33 -13.98
N LYS A 90 9.08 -0.83 -14.56
CA LYS A 90 8.36 -1.90 -13.84
C LYS A 90 9.23 -2.62 -12.81
N LYS A 91 10.55 -2.46 -12.87
CA LYS A 91 11.48 -3.10 -11.94
C LYS A 91 11.54 -2.38 -10.60
N ASP A 92 11.23 -1.09 -10.61
CA ASP A 92 11.44 -0.26 -9.44
C ASP A 92 10.15 0.03 -8.65
N GLY A 93 8.98 -0.38 -9.19
CA GLY A 93 7.68 -0.21 -8.56
C GLY A 93 6.75 -1.38 -8.85
N HIS A 94 6.10 -1.88 -7.80
CA HIS A 94 5.18 -3.01 -7.83
C HIS A 94 3.78 -2.56 -7.45
N SER A 95 2.78 -3.05 -8.18
CA SER A 95 1.38 -2.87 -7.78
C SER A 95 1.10 -3.73 -6.57
N VAL A 96 0.44 -3.16 -5.57
CA VAL A 96 -0.14 -3.89 -4.46
C VAL A 96 -1.42 -4.55 -4.96
N PRO A 97 -1.61 -5.87 -4.75
CA PRO A 97 -2.85 -6.53 -5.12
C PRO A 97 -4.05 -5.94 -4.36
N ALA A 98 -5.24 -6.01 -4.95
CA ALA A 98 -6.46 -5.70 -4.22
C ALA A 98 -6.60 -6.60 -2.99
N ASN A 99 -7.22 -6.06 -1.95
CA ASN A 99 -7.46 -6.72 -0.67
C ASN A 99 -6.18 -7.25 -0.01
N HIS A 100 -5.11 -6.44 -0.03
CA HIS A 100 -3.85 -6.75 0.64
C HIS A 100 -3.39 -5.58 1.53
N LEU A 101 -2.68 -5.93 2.60
CA LEU A 101 -1.88 -5.06 3.43
C LEU A 101 -0.43 -5.08 2.94
N VAL A 102 0.23 -3.94 3.04
CA VAL A 102 1.68 -3.78 2.91
C VAL A 102 2.22 -3.33 4.25
N LEU A 103 3.11 -4.14 4.82
CA LEU A 103 3.90 -3.79 6.01
C LEU A 103 5.29 -3.38 5.56
N VAL A 104 5.71 -2.18 5.95
CA VAL A 104 7.09 -1.72 5.83
C VAL A 104 7.68 -1.68 7.24
N GLU A 105 8.70 -2.48 7.48
CA GLU A 105 9.43 -2.52 8.74
C GLU A 105 10.47 -1.40 8.80
N SER A 106 11.03 -1.16 9.99
CA SER A 106 12.05 -0.11 10.21
C SER A 106 13.35 -0.35 9.43
N ASP A 107 13.62 -1.58 9.02
CA ASP A 107 14.74 -1.94 8.14
C ASP A 107 14.41 -1.80 6.64
N LEU A 108 13.25 -1.23 6.31
CA LEU A 108 12.68 -1.07 4.96
C LEU A 108 12.37 -2.39 4.25
N SER A 109 12.28 -3.50 4.98
CA SER A 109 11.72 -4.74 4.42
C SER A 109 10.20 -4.59 4.21
N ILE A 110 9.70 -5.21 3.14
CA ILE A 110 8.28 -5.21 2.80
C ILE A 110 7.72 -6.62 2.97
N ASN A 111 6.56 -6.70 3.62
CA ASN A 111 5.69 -7.87 3.59
C ASN A 111 4.33 -7.50 3.00
N SER A 112 3.78 -8.38 2.17
CA SER A 112 2.43 -8.25 1.61
C SER A 112 1.55 -9.37 2.16
N LEU A 113 0.40 -9.02 2.73
CA LEU A 113 -0.48 -9.97 3.42
C LEU A 113 -1.93 -9.79 2.94
N PRO A 114 -2.67 -10.87 2.63
CA PRO A 114 -4.07 -10.74 2.26
C PRO A 114 -4.93 -10.21 3.42
N ILE A 115 -5.95 -9.44 3.07
CA ILE A 115 -7.04 -9.03 3.96
C ILE A 115 -8.12 -10.11 3.90
N THR A 116 -8.60 -10.49 5.07
CA THR A 116 -9.68 -11.44 5.28
C THR A 116 -10.49 -10.86 6.42
N LEU A 117 -11.70 -10.42 6.12
CA LEU A 117 -12.63 -9.88 7.11
C LEU A 117 -13.46 -11.04 7.69
#